data_AF-A0A8S3JTJ0-F1
#
_entry.id   AF-A0A8S3JTJ0-F1
#
_cell.length_a   1.000
_cell.length_b   1.000
_cell.length_c   1.000
_cell.angle_alpha   90.00
_cell.angle_beta   90.00
_cell.angle_gamma   90.00
#
_symmetry.space_group_name_H-M   'P 1'
#
loop_
_entity.id
_entity.type
_entity.pdbx_description
1 polymer ?
#
loop_
_entity_poly.entity_id
_entity_poly.type
_entity_poly.pdbx_seq_one_letter_code
_entity_poly.pdbx_strand_id
1 'polypeptide(L)'
;TESLIRKRAEHNEGELSTLEEVSLHQQDIEKIEYLDKWCRELRIIYLQSNLISKIENVSRLKKLEYINLALNNIEYIENLEGCESLNKLDLTLNFIGILSSVENLRDNIHLADL
;
A
#
# COMPACT_ATOMS: atom_id res chain seq x y z
N THR A 1 -1.58 -13.74 1.14
CA THR A 1 -1.06 -12.64 1.99
C THR A 1 -1.65 -12.59 3.41
N GLU A 2 -2.83 -13.15 3.69
CA GLU A 2 -3.50 -13.11 5.01
C GLU A 2 -2.67 -13.64 6.20
N SER A 3 -2.08 -14.83 6.05
CA SER A 3 -1.34 -15.49 7.13
C SER A 3 -0.14 -14.67 7.59
N LEU A 4 0.52 -13.95 6.66
CA LEU A 4 1.62 -13.05 6.96
C LEU A 4 1.13 -11.85 7.78
N ILE A 5 0.01 -11.25 7.41
CA ILE A 5 -0.57 -10.11 8.14
C ILE A 5 -0.98 -10.55 9.55
N ARG A 6 -1.63 -11.71 9.70
CA ARG A 6 -1.98 -12.27 11.01
C ARG A 6 -0.75 -12.51 11.89
N LYS A 7 0.32 -13.06 11.30
CA LYS A 7 1.60 -13.23 11.98
C LYS A 7 2.20 -11.91 12.45
N ARG A 8 2.08 -10.84 11.63
CA ARG A 8 2.58 -9.51 12.00
C ARG A 8 1.70 -8.81 13.05
N ALA A 9 0.42 -9.13 13.09
CA ALA A 9 -0.51 -8.63 14.10
C ALA A 9 -0.49 -9.44 15.42
N GLU A 10 0.39 -10.42 15.59
CA GLU A 10 0.49 -11.21 16.84
C GLU A 10 0.73 -10.33 18.07
N HIS A 11 1.46 -9.22 17.91
CA HIS A 11 1.67 -8.23 18.97
C HIS A 11 0.49 -7.26 19.17
N ASN A 12 -0.51 -7.32 18.30
CA ASN A 12 -1.75 -6.55 18.35
C ASN A 12 -2.94 -7.44 18.71
N GLU A 13 -2.75 -8.38 19.63
CA GLU A 13 -3.76 -9.35 20.08
C GLU A 13 -4.38 -10.21 18.95
N GLY A 14 -3.74 -10.25 17.78
CA GLY A 14 -4.28 -10.89 16.58
C GLY A 14 -5.45 -10.12 15.93
N GLU A 15 -5.76 -8.91 16.43
CA GLU A 15 -6.79 -8.05 15.86
C GLU A 15 -6.24 -7.28 14.65
N LEU A 16 -6.81 -7.55 13.48
CA LEU A 16 -6.39 -6.88 12.24
C LEU A 16 -7.07 -5.51 12.07
N SER A 17 -8.26 -5.34 12.63
CA SER A 17 -9.09 -4.15 12.48
C SER A 17 -8.46 -2.89 13.07
N THR A 18 -7.62 -3.04 14.09
CA THR A 18 -6.98 -1.95 14.83
C THR A 18 -5.52 -1.70 14.42
N LEU A 19 -5.01 -2.47 13.46
CA LEU A 19 -3.62 -2.38 13.04
C LEU A 19 -3.37 -1.05 12.30
N GLU A 20 -2.47 -0.21 12.83
CA GLU A 20 -2.07 1.06 12.22
C GLU A 20 -0.85 0.94 11.31
N GLU A 21 0.02 -0.06 11.53
CA GLU A 21 1.24 -0.27 10.75
C GLU A 21 1.43 -1.74 10.41
N VAL A 22 1.81 -2.03 9.16
CA VAL A 22 2.18 -3.38 8.74
C VAL A 22 3.47 -3.41 7.94
N SER A 23 4.35 -4.35 8.30
CA SER A 23 5.61 -4.59 7.61
C SER A 23 5.61 -5.92 6.85
N LEU A 24 5.60 -5.83 5.52
CA LEU A 24 5.49 -6.93 4.57
C LEU A 24 6.60 -6.90 3.50
N HIS A 25 7.75 -6.29 3.82
CA HIS A 25 8.89 -6.24 2.91
C HIS A 25 9.56 -7.61 2.74
N GLN A 26 10.09 -7.89 1.54
CA GLN A 26 10.87 -9.10 1.26
C GLN A 26 10.12 -10.41 1.56
N GLN A 27 8.87 -10.51 1.09
CA GLN A 27 8.00 -11.66 1.34
C GLN A 27 7.54 -12.38 0.06
N ASP A 28 8.17 -12.08 -1.08
CA ASP A 28 7.78 -12.60 -2.41
C ASP A 28 6.29 -12.38 -2.73
N ILE A 29 5.72 -11.26 -2.25
CA ILE A 29 4.30 -10.96 -2.45
C ILE A 29 4.07 -10.53 -3.90
N GLU A 30 3.26 -11.28 -4.63
CA GLU A 30 2.86 -10.91 -6.01
C GLU A 30 1.62 -10.01 -6.04
N LYS A 31 0.78 -10.06 -5.00
CA LYS A 31 -0.50 -9.33 -4.94
C LYS A 31 -0.84 -8.83 -3.54
N ILE A 32 -1.37 -7.61 -3.50
CA ILE A 32 -1.95 -7.01 -2.29
C ILE A 32 -3.36 -7.59 -2.15
N GLU A 33 -3.62 -8.35 -1.10
CA GLU A 33 -4.92 -9.01 -0.92
C GLU A 33 -5.62 -8.49 0.35
N TYR A 34 -6.84 -7.98 0.18
CA TYR A 34 -7.82 -7.70 1.23
C TYR A 34 -7.39 -6.76 2.37
N LEU A 35 -6.33 -5.95 2.20
CA LEU A 35 -5.90 -4.98 3.21
C LEU A 35 -7.02 -3.98 3.55
N ASP A 36 -7.70 -3.45 2.54
CA ASP A 36 -8.85 -2.56 2.67
C ASP A 36 -10.08 -3.18 3.38
N LYS A 37 -10.14 -4.51 3.48
CA LYS A 37 -11.19 -5.23 4.21
C LYS A 37 -10.81 -5.51 5.65
N TRP A 38 -9.58 -5.95 5.88
CA TRP A 38 -9.14 -6.43 7.20
C TRP A 38 -8.60 -5.33 8.10
N CYS A 39 -7.88 -4.36 7.53
CA CYS A 39 -7.03 -3.44 8.29
C CYS A 39 -7.37 -1.98 7.92
N ARG A 40 -8.60 -1.55 8.17
CA ARG A 40 -9.09 -0.21 7.78
C ARG A 40 -8.41 0.95 8.51
N GLU A 41 -7.75 0.64 9.62
CA GLU A 41 -7.03 1.60 10.47
C GLU A 41 -5.57 1.78 10.06
N LEU A 42 -5.10 1.10 9.00
CA LEU A 42 -3.72 1.23 8.52
C LEU A 42 -3.40 2.66 8.11
N ARG A 43 -2.27 3.13 8.63
CA ARG A 43 -1.63 4.42 8.35
C ARG A 43 -0.32 4.24 7.60
N ILE A 44 0.41 3.16 7.88
CA ILE A 44 1.73 2.89 7.28
C ILE A 44 1.79 1.45 6.75
N ILE A 45 2.21 1.31 5.50
CA ILE A 45 2.37 0.00 4.84
C ILE A 45 3.74 -0.09 4.19
N TYR A 46 4.54 -1.07 4.62
CA TYR A 46 5.82 -1.40 3.99
C TYR A 46 5.66 -2.64 3.10
N LEU A 47 5.76 -2.46 1.79
CA LEU A 47 5.66 -3.51 0.77
C LEU A 47 6.89 -3.54 -0.16
N GLN A 48 7.99 -2.91 0.24
CA GLN A 48 9.20 -2.83 -0.60
C GLN A 48 9.85 -4.20 -0.83
N SER A 49 10.52 -4.35 -1.97
CA SER A 49 11.22 -5.59 -2.36
C SER A 49 10.26 -6.79 -2.40
N ASN A 50 9.19 -6.66 -3.16
CA ASN A 50 8.23 -7.73 -3.45
C ASN A 50 8.07 -7.84 -4.99
N LEU A 51 7.09 -8.62 -5.44
CA LEU A 51 6.82 -8.91 -6.85
C LEU A 51 5.47 -8.31 -7.30
N ILE A 52 5.03 -7.22 -6.66
CA ILE A 52 3.71 -6.63 -6.87
C ILE A 52 3.71 -5.92 -8.22
N SER A 53 2.83 -6.34 -9.13
CA SER A 53 2.68 -5.70 -10.44
C SER A 53 1.52 -4.71 -10.51
N LYS A 54 0.61 -4.75 -9.53
CA LYS A 54 -0.60 -3.94 -9.50
C LYS A 54 -0.89 -3.39 -8.11
N ILE A 55 -1.21 -2.10 -8.04
CA ILE A 55 -1.77 -1.48 -6.84
C ILE A 55 -3.26 -1.82 -6.78
N GLU A 56 -3.66 -2.60 -5.77
CA GLU A 56 -5.05 -3.03 -5.57
C GLU A 56 -5.35 -3.24 -4.09
N ASN A 57 -6.64 -3.29 -3.73
CA ASN A 57 -7.11 -3.55 -2.36
C ASN A 57 -6.55 -2.59 -1.30
N VAL A 58 -6.26 -1.33 -1.68
CA VAL A 58 -5.85 -0.24 -0.78
C VAL A 58 -6.78 0.98 -0.85
N SER A 59 -7.64 1.07 -1.87
CA SER A 59 -8.44 2.27 -2.16
C SER A 59 -9.44 2.68 -1.08
N ARG A 60 -9.74 1.83 -0.09
CA ARG A 60 -10.63 2.17 1.04
C ARG A 60 -9.88 2.51 2.32
N LEU A 61 -8.55 2.52 2.29
CA LEU A 61 -7.71 2.87 3.43
C LEU A 61 -7.62 4.39 3.57
N LYS A 62 -8.72 5.02 4.01
CA LYS A 62 -8.85 6.47 4.16
C LYS A 62 -7.79 7.08 5.09
N LYS A 63 -7.27 6.30 6.05
CA LYS A 63 -6.26 6.68 7.04
C LYS A 63 -4.82 6.42 6.59
N LEU A 64 -4.63 5.82 5.41
CA LEU A 64 -3.30 5.52 4.89
C LEU A 64 -2.55 6.83 4.64
N GLU A 65 -1.45 7.02 5.35
CA GLU A 65 -0.59 8.21 5.27
C GLU A 65 0.64 7.91 4.42
N TYR A 66 1.20 6.69 4.56
CA TYR A 66 2.40 6.26 3.85
C TYR A 66 2.28 4.83 3.32
N ILE A 67 2.58 4.65 2.04
CA ILE A 67 2.80 3.33 1.44
C ILE A 67 4.15 3.28 0.72
N ASN A 68 4.95 2.28 1.07
CA ASN A 68 6.20 1.98 0.39
C ASN A 68 6.04 0.80 -0.56
N LEU A 69 6.09 1.06 -1.86
CA LEU A 69 6.04 0.07 -2.93
C LEU A 69 7.36 0.03 -3.73
N ALA A 70 8.46 0.55 -3.18
CA ALA A 70 9.75 0.54 -3.87
C ALA A 70 10.20 -0.89 -4.21
N LEU A 71 10.97 -1.05 -5.28
CA LEU A 71 11.50 -2.35 -5.72
C LEU A 71 10.38 -3.39 -5.91
N ASN A 72 9.39 -3.04 -6.74
CA ASN A 72 8.30 -3.93 -7.16
C ASN A 72 8.19 -3.93 -8.71
N ASN A 73 7.14 -4.56 -9.24
CA ASN A 73 6.90 -4.68 -10.68
C ASN A 73 5.77 -3.77 -11.18
N ILE A 74 5.49 -2.65 -10.51
CA ILE A 74 4.34 -1.79 -10.84
C ILE A 74 4.60 -1.03 -12.13
N GLU A 75 3.66 -1.11 -13.07
CA GLU A 75 3.73 -0.44 -14.37
C GLU A 75 2.78 0.77 -14.48
N TYR A 76 1.74 0.81 -13.64
CA TYR A 76 0.67 1.79 -13.70
C TYR A 76 0.24 2.21 -12.30
N ILE A 77 0.13 3.53 -12.08
CA ILE A 77 -0.40 4.09 -10.83
C ILE A 77 -1.94 4.08 -10.91
N GLU A 78 -2.60 3.35 -10.02
CA GLU A 78 -4.06 3.21 -9.97
C GLU A 78 -4.53 2.88 -8.55
N ASN A 79 -5.83 3.02 -8.28
CA ASN A 79 -6.51 2.55 -7.06
C ASN A 79 -6.03 3.23 -5.77
N LEU A 80 -5.48 4.45 -5.86
CA LEU A 80 -5.05 5.28 -4.73
C LEU A 80 -5.98 6.46 -4.47
N GLU A 81 -6.99 6.69 -5.32
CA GLU A 81 -7.87 7.87 -5.29
C GLU A 81 -8.65 7.98 -3.98
N GLY A 82 -8.98 6.84 -3.34
CA GLY A 82 -9.67 6.82 -2.05
C GLY A 82 -8.75 6.83 -0.81
N CYS A 83 -7.43 6.88 -0.99
CA CYS A 83 -6.46 7.06 0.10
C CYS A 83 -6.36 8.55 0.47
N GLU A 84 -7.42 9.09 1.06
CA GLU A 84 -7.61 10.52 1.33
C GLU A 84 -6.50 11.14 2.19
N SER A 85 -5.91 10.38 3.11
CA SER A 85 -4.83 10.86 4.00
C SER A 85 -3.42 10.66 3.42
N LEU A 86 -3.29 10.11 2.21
CA LEU A 86 -2.00 9.73 1.64
C LEU A 86 -1.13 10.96 1.43
N ASN A 87 0.01 11.00 2.11
CA ASN A 87 0.96 12.11 2.05
C ASN A 87 2.34 11.71 1.53
N LYS A 88 2.64 10.40 1.55
CA LYS A 88 3.88 9.84 1.04
C LYS A 88 3.64 8.56 0.25
N LEU A 89 4.19 8.49 -0.95
CA LEU A 89 4.12 7.33 -1.84
C LEU A 89 5.51 7.05 -2.38
N ASP A 90 6.08 5.89 -2.04
CA ASP A 90 7.38 5.51 -2.59
C ASP A 90 7.19 4.46 -3.68
N LEU A 91 7.47 4.86 -4.93
CA LEU A 91 7.44 4.00 -6.12
C LEU A 91 8.83 3.79 -6.73
N THR A 92 9.89 4.08 -5.97
CA THR A 92 11.28 3.99 -6.43
C THR A 92 11.60 2.61 -7.00
N LEU A 93 12.27 2.55 -8.15
CA LEU A 93 12.68 1.30 -8.79
C LEU A 93 11.49 0.36 -9.09
N ASN A 94 10.41 0.91 -9.63
CA ASN A 94 9.33 0.19 -10.33
C ASN A 94 9.49 0.32 -11.86
N PHE A 95 8.49 -0.12 -12.62
CA PHE A 95 8.48 -0.13 -14.09
C PHE A 95 7.42 0.82 -14.67
N ILE A 96 7.18 1.95 -14.00
CA ILE A 96 6.14 2.91 -14.41
C ILE A 96 6.52 3.56 -15.74
N GLY A 97 5.97 3.03 -16.83
CA GLY A 97 6.23 3.51 -18.19
C GLY A 97 5.19 4.52 -18.68
N ILE A 98 4.00 4.53 -18.08
CA ILE A 98 2.89 5.38 -18.49
C ILE A 98 2.82 6.59 -17.55
N LEU A 99 3.48 7.69 -17.94
CA LEU A 99 3.52 8.92 -17.15
C LEU A 99 2.13 9.54 -16.91
N SER A 100 1.17 9.32 -17.82
CA SER A 100 -0.21 9.79 -17.63
C SER A 100 -0.93 9.13 -16.46
N SER A 101 -0.42 7.99 -15.96
CA SER A 101 -0.98 7.35 -14.75
C SER A 101 -0.85 8.20 -13.49
N VAL A 102 0.08 9.17 -13.47
CA VAL A 102 0.21 10.15 -12.39
C VAL A 102 -1.07 10.98 -12.21
N GLU A 103 -1.89 11.13 -13.26
CA GLU A 103 -3.20 11.82 -13.16
C GLU A 103 -4.15 11.16 -12.15
N ASN A 104 -3.96 9.86 -11.85
CA ASN A 104 -4.75 9.14 -10.84
C ASN A 104 -4.40 9.56 -9.40
N LEU A 105 -3.32 10.34 -9.19
CA LEU A 105 -2.96 10.89 -7.89
C LEU A 105 -3.58 12.27 -7.61
N ARG A 106 -4.36 12.82 -8.55
CA ARG A 106 -4.94 14.18 -8.45
C ARG A 106 -5.83 14.38 -7.20
N ASP A 107 -6.44 13.31 -6.70
CA ASP A 107 -7.35 13.34 -5.56
C ASP A 107 -6.58 13.18 -4.22
N ASN A 108 -5.30 12.79 -4.26
CA ASN A 108 -4.42 12.70 -3.09
C ASN A 108 -3.80 14.08 -2.77
N ILE A 109 -4.63 15.02 -2.32
CA ILE A 109 -4.26 16.42 -2.09
C ILE A 109 -3.16 16.66 -1.04
N HIS A 110 -2.89 15.66 -0.20
CA HIS A 110 -1.86 15.71 0.84
C HIS A 110 -0.51 15.15 0.39
N LEU A 111 -0.43 14.58 -0.82
CA LEU A 111 0.78 13.97 -1.34
C LEU A 111 1.86 15.04 -1.56
N ALA A 112 2.89 15.01 -0.71
CA ALA A 112 4.00 15.96 -0.73
C ALA A 112 5.29 15.33 -1.29
N ASP A 113 5.48 14.03 -1.04
CA ASP A 113 6.67 13.28 -1.42
C ASP A 113 6.28 12.11 -2.35
N LEU A 114 6.87 12.09 -3.55
CA LEU A 114 6.82 11.01 -4.54
C LEU A 114 8.23 10.50 -4.87
#